data_AF-A0A820RLQ5-F1
#
_entry.id   AF-A0A820RLQ5-F1
#
_cell.length_a   1.000
_cell.length_b   1.000
_cell.length_c   1.000
_cell.angle_alpha   90.00
_cell.angle_beta   90.00
_cell.angle_gamma   90.00
#
_symmetry.space_group_name_H-M   'P 1'
#
loop_
_entity.id
_entity.type
_entity.pdbx_description
1 polymer ?
#
loop_
_entity_poly.entity_id
_entity_poly.type
_entity_poly.pdbx_seq_one_letter_code
_entity_poly.pdbx_strand_id
1 'polypeptide(L)'
;MQAVQVAAAAIGPSGLPATSTTSTVDEKENKPSLEILQQVFSTFGEIRCCDIPYLDPFRVSNGALGTAVSLSQDTTFDAYVQYSEYIGFVKAMDACRNMKLMLIDDTNTAYTTNIKVDFDRTRHLSDRMIKKRRIEQMKSMELNKLKQAEAQRLKDEDERRKEIERLRIELQDAEADDLTGSKDITKDSRRRQREEKRRLKRLERKRQHEEKTLAMKIALEERKMLIAHRKLESMRLLEELFNRVKVQIAQEELNKKERELHEERLRGMDIETTNTSNSTSFMPSQLLPQTTTKEYKPLNTNNNNKEIIEAQLNELRKEFYQKDETIDDILRKRTTIIDRKVF
;
A
#
# COMPACT_ATOMS: atom_id res chain seq x y z
N MET A 1 86.10 9.89 -16.03
CA MET A 1 85.79 8.57 -15.45
C MET A 1 85.46 8.73 -13.98
N GLN A 2 84.36 8.11 -13.57
CA GLN A 2 83.93 7.77 -12.20
C GLN A 2 83.58 8.92 -11.24
N ALA A 3 82.35 8.84 -10.72
CA ALA A 3 81.70 9.75 -9.78
C ALA A 3 81.78 9.17 -8.37
N VAL A 4 81.84 10.05 -7.36
CA VAL A 4 81.64 9.65 -5.96
C VAL A 4 80.57 10.53 -5.34
N GLN A 5 79.49 9.84 -5.04
CA GLN A 5 78.38 10.09 -4.13
C GLN A 5 78.83 10.76 -2.82
N VAL A 6 78.10 11.79 -2.38
CA VAL A 6 78.29 12.45 -1.09
C VAL A 6 77.30 11.83 -0.12
N ALA A 7 77.81 11.22 0.95
CA ALA A 7 77.04 10.74 2.08
C ALA A 7 77.57 11.45 3.34
N ALA A 8 76.71 12.20 4.02
CA ALA A 8 76.92 12.60 5.39
C ALA A 8 75.59 12.42 6.13
N ALA A 9 75.68 11.89 7.35
CA ALA A 9 74.56 11.57 8.21
C ALA A 9 74.42 12.68 9.25
N ALA A 10 73.19 13.15 9.49
CA ALA A 10 72.85 13.87 10.72
C ALA A 10 72.14 12.94 11.70
N ILE A 11 72.59 13.01 12.94
CA ILE A 11 72.06 12.31 14.11
C ILE A 11 71.07 13.28 14.76
N GLY A 12 69.78 12.95 14.72
CA GLY A 12 68.79 13.53 15.63
C GLY A 12 68.99 12.96 17.04
N PRO A 13 68.61 13.70 18.09
CA PRO A 13 68.81 13.27 19.46
C PRO A 13 67.81 12.15 19.81
N SER A 14 68.22 11.34 20.79
CA SER A 14 67.49 10.27 21.47
C SER A 14 67.48 8.90 20.79
N GLY A 15 68.26 8.00 21.38
CA GLY A 15 68.04 6.57 21.25
C GLY A 15 66.80 6.18 22.06
N LEU A 16 65.80 5.62 21.38
CA LEU A 16 65.07 4.37 21.66
C LEU A 16 63.73 4.37 20.88
N PRO A 17 63.18 3.18 20.51
CA PRO A 17 62.17 3.08 19.47
C PRO A 17 60.77 3.35 20.04
N ALA A 18 60.05 4.28 19.43
CA ALA A 18 58.61 4.40 19.64
C ALA A 18 57.94 4.91 18.36
N THR A 19 57.02 4.08 17.87
CA THR A 19 56.00 4.41 16.89
C THR A 19 55.22 5.67 17.27
N SER A 20 54.79 6.41 16.24
CA SER A 20 53.66 7.38 16.19
C SER A 20 54.04 8.85 15.98
N THR A 21 53.88 9.28 14.73
CA THR A 21 53.24 10.54 14.31
C THR A 21 53.31 11.75 15.25
N THR A 22 54.27 12.65 15.02
CA THR A 22 54.14 14.09 15.33
C THR A 22 54.79 14.94 14.22
N SER A 23 53.98 15.24 13.23
CA SER A 23 54.16 16.37 12.30
C SER A 23 53.91 17.68 13.04
N THR A 24 54.96 18.50 13.26
CA THR A 24 54.96 20.00 13.36
C THR A 24 56.32 20.52 13.88
N VAL A 25 57.44 20.06 13.32
CA VAL A 25 58.70 20.83 13.39
C VAL A 25 58.91 21.40 11.98
N ASP A 26 59.03 22.71 11.88
CA ASP A 26 58.92 23.49 10.65
C ASP A 26 59.73 22.89 9.47
N GLU A 27 59.02 22.29 8.49
CA GLU A 27 59.63 21.79 7.26
C GLU A 27 60.34 22.88 6.43
N LYS A 28 60.17 24.16 6.80
CA LYS A 28 60.86 25.30 6.18
C LYS A 28 62.25 25.55 6.77
N GLU A 29 62.51 25.19 8.01
CA GLU A 29 63.78 25.50 8.68
C GLU A 29 64.92 24.58 8.25
N ASN A 30 64.61 23.35 7.81
CA ASN A 30 65.61 22.35 7.44
C ASN A 30 65.87 22.24 5.93
N LYS A 31 65.29 23.12 5.10
CA LYS A 31 65.50 23.10 3.63
C LYS A 31 66.71 23.94 3.24
N PRO A 32 67.58 23.45 2.34
CA PRO A 32 68.71 24.24 1.87
C PRO A 32 68.22 25.48 1.13
N SER A 33 68.79 26.65 1.41
CA SER A 33 68.42 27.90 0.76
C SER A 33 69.35 28.20 -0.42
N LEU A 34 68.76 28.38 -1.60
CA LEU A 34 69.48 28.82 -2.80
C LEU A 34 70.07 30.23 -2.62
N GLU A 35 69.37 31.10 -1.89
CA GLU A 35 69.81 32.48 -1.66
C GLU A 35 71.07 32.53 -0.80
N ILE A 36 71.11 31.75 0.29
CA ILE A 36 72.29 31.66 1.16
C ILE A 36 73.46 31.08 0.38
N LEU A 37 73.23 30.01 -0.39
CA LEU A 37 74.25 29.43 -1.25
C LEU A 37 74.81 30.47 -2.22
N GLN A 38 73.94 31.22 -2.91
CA GLN A 38 74.36 32.26 -3.84
C GLN A 38 75.14 33.36 -3.12
N GLN A 39 74.68 33.82 -1.96
CA GLN A 39 75.36 34.85 -1.18
C GLN A 39 76.76 34.43 -0.74
N VAL A 40 76.89 33.23 -0.18
CA VAL A 40 78.18 32.70 0.30
C VAL A 40 79.16 32.54 -0.85
N PHE A 41 78.73 31.93 -1.96
CA PHE A 41 79.63 31.67 -3.09
C PHE A 41 79.89 32.90 -3.96
N SER A 42 79.06 33.95 -3.89
CA SER A 42 79.30 35.22 -4.59
C SER A 42 80.56 35.93 -4.08
N THR A 43 81.06 35.57 -2.90
CA THR A 43 82.31 36.10 -2.34
C THR A 43 83.54 35.75 -3.19
N PHE A 44 83.50 34.62 -3.92
CA PHE A 44 84.62 34.17 -4.74
C PHE A 44 84.59 34.75 -6.16
N GLY A 45 83.42 35.15 -6.65
CA GLY A 45 83.21 35.78 -7.95
C GLY A 45 81.74 35.88 -8.33
N GLU A 46 81.44 36.54 -9.45
CA GLU A 46 80.06 36.68 -9.95
C GLU A 46 79.48 35.33 -10.38
N ILE A 47 78.30 34.99 -9.85
CA ILE A 47 77.57 33.75 -10.16
C ILE A 47 76.62 34.00 -11.33
N ARG A 48 76.79 33.22 -12.41
CA ARG A 48 75.90 33.20 -13.57
C ARG A 48 74.61 32.45 -13.27
N CYS A 49 74.74 31.23 -12.73
CA CYS A 49 73.62 30.34 -12.45
C CYS A 49 73.95 29.47 -11.23
N CYS A 50 72.93 29.19 -10.40
CA CYS A 50 73.02 28.23 -9.31
C CYS A 50 71.75 27.38 -9.26
N ASP A 51 71.87 26.12 -8.81
CA ASP A 51 70.73 25.22 -8.67
C ASP A 51 70.98 24.17 -7.59
N ILE A 52 69.92 23.85 -6.84
CA ILE A 52 69.88 22.79 -5.85
C ILE A 52 68.82 21.78 -6.32
N PRO A 53 69.20 20.61 -6.88
CA PRO A 53 68.24 19.64 -7.42
C PRO A 53 67.23 19.14 -6.39
N TYR A 54 67.61 19.11 -5.10
CA TYR A 54 66.76 18.70 -3.99
C TYR A 54 65.49 19.58 -3.86
N LEU A 55 65.56 20.85 -4.28
CA LEU A 55 64.44 21.79 -4.20
C LEU A 55 63.42 21.61 -5.33
N ASP A 56 63.66 20.74 -6.31
CA ASP A 56 62.77 20.53 -7.47
C ASP A 56 61.76 19.39 -7.20
N PRO A 57 60.47 19.68 -6.95
CA PRO A 57 59.47 18.67 -6.60
C PRO A 57 59.28 17.61 -7.68
N PHE A 58 59.53 17.97 -8.94
CA PHE A 58 59.34 17.08 -10.10
C PHE A 58 60.56 16.17 -10.36
N ARG A 59 61.69 16.40 -9.68
CA ARG A 59 62.84 15.50 -9.71
C ARG A 59 62.71 14.37 -8.71
N VAL A 60 62.21 14.69 -7.52
CA VAL A 60 61.95 13.70 -6.46
C VAL A 60 60.86 12.71 -6.92
N SER A 61 59.89 13.16 -7.72
CA SER A 61 58.80 12.30 -8.19
C SER A 61 59.17 11.32 -9.32
N ASN A 62 60.28 11.56 -10.04
CA ASN A 62 60.63 10.80 -11.25
C ASN A 62 61.88 9.92 -11.09
N GLY A 63 62.40 9.80 -9.86
CA GLY A 63 63.54 8.94 -9.50
C GLY A 63 63.11 7.71 -8.70
N ALA A 64 62.77 6.63 -9.40
CA ALA A 64 62.81 5.24 -8.94
C ALA A 64 61.78 4.75 -7.90
N LEU A 65 60.74 4.08 -8.42
CA LEU A 65 60.10 2.89 -7.83
C LEU A 65 61.08 1.68 -7.75
N GLY A 66 62.36 1.91 -7.40
CA GLY A 66 63.43 0.93 -7.56
C GLY A 66 64.55 1.00 -6.53
N THR A 67 64.45 1.86 -5.52
CA THR A 67 65.30 1.79 -4.32
C THR A 67 64.46 2.12 -3.10
N ALA A 68 63.79 1.09 -2.58
CA ALA A 68 63.24 1.08 -1.25
C ALA A 68 64.37 1.05 -0.19
N VAL A 69 65.30 2.02 -0.20
CA VAL A 69 66.27 2.31 0.86
C VAL A 69 66.78 3.73 0.66
N SER A 70 66.22 4.73 1.33
CA SER A 70 66.95 5.96 1.70
C SER A 70 66.16 6.74 2.76
N LEU A 71 65.92 6.10 3.90
CA LEU A 71 65.62 6.78 5.18
C LEU A 71 66.90 7.48 5.72
N SER A 72 67.79 7.95 4.83
CA SER A 72 69.17 8.34 5.14
C SER A 72 69.67 9.50 4.26
N GLN A 73 68.87 9.98 3.30
CA GLN A 73 69.23 11.10 2.42
C GLN A 73 68.77 12.46 2.95
N ASP A 74 68.16 12.52 4.14
CA ASP A 74 67.55 13.75 4.67
C ASP A 74 68.57 14.76 5.22
N THR A 75 69.87 14.53 5.05
CA THR A 75 70.94 15.26 5.77
C THR A 75 72.09 15.77 4.88
N THR A 76 72.08 15.43 3.58
CA THR A 76 73.00 16.00 2.59
C THR A 76 72.29 16.34 1.30
N PHE A 77 72.76 17.39 0.62
CA PHE A 77 72.24 17.81 -0.67
C PHE A 77 73.37 18.20 -1.60
N ASP A 78 73.14 18.03 -2.90
CA ASP A 78 74.04 18.51 -3.94
C ASP A 78 73.63 19.93 -4.39
N ALA A 79 74.63 20.74 -4.72
CA ALA A 79 74.43 22.06 -5.28
C ALA A 79 75.37 22.31 -6.45
N TYR A 80 74.87 23.01 -7.46
CA TYR A 80 75.62 23.37 -8.65
C TYR A 80 75.76 24.89 -8.71
N VAL A 81 76.99 25.38 -8.85
CA VAL A 81 77.29 26.81 -8.97
C VAL A 81 78.11 27.02 -10.23
N GLN A 82 77.68 27.94 -11.08
CA GLN A 82 78.38 28.35 -12.28
C GLN A 82 78.76 29.82 -12.16
N TYR A 83 80.06 30.10 -12.21
CA TYR A 83 80.59 31.46 -12.26
C TYR A 83 80.54 32.05 -13.66
N SER A 84 80.43 33.37 -13.75
CA SER A 84 80.59 34.12 -15.00
C SER A 84 82.02 34.07 -15.51
N GLU A 85 83.00 34.11 -14.60
CA GLU A 85 84.42 34.09 -14.91
C GLU A 85 85.13 32.87 -14.34
N TYR A 86 86.14 32.37 -15.06
CA TYR A 86 86.95 31.23 -14.61
C TYR A 86 87.72 31.51 -13.31
N ILE A 87 88.13 32.77 -13.08
CA ILE A 87 88.89 33.13 -11.88
C ILE A 87 88.08 32.94 -10.59
N GLY A 88 86.77 33.21 -10.62
CA GLY A 88 85.89 32.99 -9.47
C GLY A 88 85.73 31.50 -9.14
N PHE A 89 85.69 30.67 -10.18
CA PHE A 89 85.69 29.21 -10.03
C PHE A 89 86.97 28.70 -9.35
N VAL A 90 88.16 29.14 -9.81
CA VAL A 90 89.44 28.68 -9.22
C VAL A 90 89.54 29.12 -7.75
N LYS A 91 89.21 30.37 -7.44
CA LYS A 91 89.20 30.89 -6.06
C LYS A 91 88.29 30.07 -5.14
N ALA A 92 87.09 29.72 -5.59
CA ALA A 92 86.16 28.91 -4.81
C ALA A 92 86.67 27.47 -4.61
N MET A 93 87.22 26.84 -5.65
CA MET A 93 87.79 25.49 -5.57
C MET A 93 88.96 25.45 -4.58
N ASP A 94 89.86 26.42 -4.64
CA ASP A 94 91.03 26.49 -3.75
C ASP A 94 90.62 26.80 -2.31
N ALA A 95 89.66 27.71 -2.10
CA ALA A 95 89.17 28.10 -0.78
C ALA A 95 88.38 26.98 -0.08
N CYS A 96 87.62 26.18 -0.82
CA CYS A 96 86.80 25.11 -0.24
C CYS A 96 87.54 23.76 -0.16
N ARG A 97 88.69 23.61 -0.82
CA ARG A 97 89.45 22.36 -0.81
C ARG A 97 89.98 22.05 0.58
N ASN A 98 89.72 20.84 1.06
CA ASN A 98 90.12 20.35 2.39
C ASN A 98 89.54 21.14 3.58
N MET A 99 88.49 21.94 3.34
CA MET A 99 87.79 22.66 4.40
C MET A 99 86.60 21.87 4.94
N LYS A 100 86.14 22.26 6.14
CA LYS A 100 84.92 21.75 6.76
C LYS A 100 84.01 22.91 7.14
N LEU A 101 82.70 22.70 7.00
CA LEU A 101 81.69 23.65 7.45
C LEU A 101 81.48 23.45 8.95
N MET A 102 81.42 24.56 9.69
CA MET A 102 81.15 24.55 11.12
C MET A 102 79.95 25.44 11.41
N LEU A 103 78.96 24.89 12.11
CA LEU A 103 77.82 25.61 12.66
C LEU A 103 78.01 25.69 14.17
N ILE A 104 77.90 26.90 14.73
CA ILE A 104 77.87 27.11 16.17
C ILE A 104 76.44 27.50 16.51
N ASP A 105 75.77 26.66 17.28
CA ASP A 105 74.40 26.91 17.74
C ASP A 105 74.39 27.90 18.91
N ASP A 106 73.20 28.44 19.22
CA ASP A 106 72.97 29.35 20.36
C ASP A 106 73.37 28.75 21.72
N THR A 107 73.52 27.43 21.79
CA THR A 107 74.02 26.69 22.96
C THR A 107 75.54 26.62 23.05
N ASN A 108 76.26 27.29 22.14
CA ASN A 108 77.71 27.25 21.98
C ASN A 108 78.25 25.84 21.65
N THR A 109 77.41 24.98 21.08
CA THR A 109 77.77 23.66 20.57
C THR A 109 78.21 23.79 19.12
N ALA A 110 79.38 23.23 18.78
CA ALA A 110 79.93 23.27 17.43
C ALA A 110 79.66 21.97 16.67
N TYR A 111 78.92 22.05 15.57
CA TYR A 111 78.68 20.97 14.63
C TYR A 111 79.58 21.15 13.42
N THR A 112 80.22 20.07 12.95
CA THR A 112 81.11 20.13 11.79
C THR A 112 80.68 19.14 10.72
N THR A 113 80.63 19.58 9.46
CA THR A 113 80.32 18.75 8.30
C THR A 113 81.38 18.93 7.22
N ASN A 114 81.68 17.86 6.49
CA ASN A 114 82.60 17.93 5.37
C ASN A 114 81.91 18.52 4.12
N ILE A 115 82.55 19.48 3.46
CA ILE A 115 82.13 19.95 2.14
C ILE A 115 82.99 19.28 1.07
N LYS A 116 82.35 18.79 0.00
CA LYS A 116 83.03 18.24 -1.16
C LYS A 116 82.77 19.13 -2.37
N VAL A 117 83.84 19.58 -3.02
CA VAL A 117 83.76 20.41 -4.22
C VAL A 117 84.49 19.72 -5.37
N ASP A 118 83.84 19.59 -6.52
CA ASP A 118 84.37 18.96 -7.73
C ASP A 118 83.77 19.64 -8.99
N PHE A 119 84.36 19.36 -10.14
CA PHE A 119 83.84 19.79 -11.43
C PHE A 119 82.55 19.05 -11.80
N ASP A 120 81.58 19.79 -12.34
CA ASP A 120 80.36 19.20 -12.86
C ASP A 120 80.61 18.49 -14.21
N ARG A 121 80.60 17.16 -14.19
CA ARG A 121 80.70 16.30 -15.38
C ARG A 121 79.35 16.03 -16.04
N THR A 122 78.25 16.26 -15.32
CA THR A 122 76.89 16.02 -15.79
C THR A 122 76.38 17.16 -16.67
N ARG A 123 77.05 18.32 -16.59
CA ARG A 123 76.66 19.56 -17.28
C ARG A 123 75.25 19.99 -16.87
N HIS A 124 74.93 19.88 -15.60
CA HIS A 124 73.62 20.12 -15.00
C HIS A 124 73.09 21.53 -15.30
N LEU A 125 73.99 22.52 -15.26
CA LEU A 125 73.68 23.92 -15.56
C LEU A 125 73.82 24.27 -17.06
N SER A 126 74.02 23.28 -17.94
CA SER A 126 74.00 23.55 -19.38
C SER A 126 72.58 23.80 -19.89
N ASP A 127 72.46 24.70 -20.87
CA ASP A 127 71.17 25.06 -21.48
C ASP A 127 70.36 23.83 -21.94
N ARG A 128 71.05 22.81 -22.47
CA ARG A 128 70.44 21.54 -22.88
C ARG A 128 69.76 20.82 -21.70
N MET A 129 70.44 20.73 -20.56
CA MET A 129 69.95 20.02 -19.38
C MET A 129 68.86 20.82 -18.65
N ILE A 130 69.01 22.15 -18.58
CA ILE A 130 67.99 23.06 -18.05
C ILE A 130 66.71 22.96 -18.89
N LYS A 131 66.82 23.01 -20.22
CA LYS A 131 65.66 22.89 -21.12
C LYS A 131 64.98 21.52 -20.98
N LYS A 132 65.77 20.44 -20.89
CA LYS A 132 65.25 19.08 -20.67
C LYS A 132 64.44 19.01 -19.37
N ARG A 133 65.00 19.51 -18.26
CA ARG A 133 64.32 19.59 -16.95
C ARG A 133 63.00 20.36 -17.05
N ARG A 134 63.01 21.54 -17.70
CA ARG A 134 61.81 22.37 -17.86
C ARG A 134 60.71 21.66 -18.64
N ILE A 135 61.08 20.89 -19.68
CA ILE A 135 60.12 20.07 -20.44
C ILE A 135 59.55 18.94 -19.57
N GLU A 136 60.39 18.25 -18.81
CA GLU A 136 59.95 17.18 -17.89
C GLU A 136 59.00 17.71 -16.81
N GLN A 137 59.31 18.87 -16.21
CA GLN A 137 58.44 19.56 -15.26
C GLN A 137 57.08 19.89 -15.89
N MET A 138 57.06 20.50 -17.08
CA MET A 138 55.81 20.83 -17.78
C MET A 138 54.96 19.58 -18.07
N LYS A 139 55.59 18.50 -18.56
CA LYS A 139 54.91 17.22 -18.81
C LYS A 139 54.33 16.61 -17.54
N SER A 140 55.09 16.64 -16.44
CA SER A 140 54.63 16.11 -15.16
C SER A 140 53.47 16.93 -14.59
N MET A 141 53.53 18.26 -14.72
CA MET A 141 52.45 19.15 -14.30
C MET A 141 51.17 18.92 -15.10
N GLU A 142 51.28 18.76 -16.42
CA GLU A 142 50.16 18.47 -17.31
C GLU A 142 49.53 17.12 -16.99
N LEU A 143 50.35 16.07 -16.79
CA LEU A 143 49.87 14.75 -16.40
C LEU A 143 49.15 14.76 -15.04
N ASN A 144 49.69 15.47 -14.05
CA ASN A 144 49.06 15.60 -12.75
C ASN A 144 47.72 16.35 -12.83
N LYS A 145 47.64 17.41 -13.64
CA LYS A 145 46.38 18.13 -13.90
C LYS A 145 45.33 17.23 -14.56
N LEU A 146 45.75 16.39 -15.50
CA LEU A 146 44.86 15.46 -16.21
C LEU A 146 44.32 14.39 -15.26
N LYS A 147 45.18 13.80 -14.42
CA LYS A 147 44.77 12.86 -13.36
C LYS A 147 43.82 13.52 -12.35
N GLN A 148 44.10 14.75 -11.94
CA GLN A 148 43.25 15.48 -11.01
C GLN A 148 41.86 15.75 -11.60
N ALA A 149 41.79 16.14 -12.88
CA ALA A 149 40.54 16.36 -13.59
C ALA A 149 39.74 15.05 -13.77
N GLU A 150 40.40 13.94 -14.09
CA GLU A 150 39.76 12.63 -14.17
C GLU A 150 39.22 12.17 -12.81
N ALA A 151 39.99 12.36 -11.73
CA ALA A 151 39.56 12.04 -10.38
C ALA A 151 38.36 12.90 -9.94
N GLN A 152 38.31 14.17 -10.32
CA GLN A 152 37.14 15.03 -10.09
C GLN A 152 35.93 14.51 -10.87
N ARG A 153 36.09 14.21 -12.16
CA ARG A 153 34.99 13.67 -12.99
C ARG A 153 34.43 12.36 -12.44
N LEU A 154 35.29 11.48 -11.91
CA LEU A 154 34.86 10.23 -11.29
C LEU A 154 34.07 10.46 -9.99
N LYS A 155 34.48 11.45 -9.18
CA LYS A 155 33.75 11.84 -7.97
C LYS A 155 32.37 12.41 -8.31
N ASP A 156 32.29 13.30 -9.29
CA ASP A 156 31.03 13.90 -9.73
C ASP A 156 30.04 12.83 -10.26
N GLU A 157 30.55 11.83 -10.99
CA GLU A 157 29.75 10.71 -11.50
C GLU A 157 29.29 9.76 -10.38
N ASP A 158 30.14 9.50 -9.38
CA ASP A 158 29.79 8.70 -8.20
C ASP A 158 28.73 9.42 -7.34
N GLU A 159 28.85 10.73 -7.18
CA GLU A 159 27.84 11.56 -6.50
C GLU A 159 26.50 11.54 -7.25
N ARG A 160 26.52 11.67 -8.58
CA ARG A 160 25.30 11.54 -9.40
C ARG A 160 24.65 10.18 -9.27
N ARG A 161 25.43 9.09 -9.27
CA ARG A 161 24.91 7.73 -9.08
C ARG A 161 24.26 7.55 -7.71
N LYS A 162 24.88 8.09 -6.66
CA LYS A 162 24.32 8.08 -5.30
C LYS A 162 23.02 8.88 -5.23
N GLU A 163 22.92 10.02 -5.92
CA GLU A 163 21.71 10.82 -5.98
C GLU A 163 20.57 10.11 -6.72
N ILE A 164 20.86 9.49 -7.87
CA ILE A 164 19.89 8.67 -8.61
C ILE A 164 19.37 7.51 -7.75
N GLU A 165 20.26 6.82 -7.03
CA GLU A 165 19.84 5.72 -6.15
C GLU A 165 19.01 6.21 -4.96
N ARG A 166 19.33 7.37 -4.38
CA ARG A 166 18.50 8.00 -3.34
C ARG A 166 17.09 8.33 -3.85
N LEU A 167 16.99 8.96 -5.02
CA LEU A 167 15.69 9.25 -5.64
C LEU A 167 14.90 7.98 -5.93
N ARG A 168 15.58 6.90 -6.33
CA ARG A 168 14.93 5.61 -6.58
C ARG A 168 14.35 5.00 -5.32
N ILE A 169 15.08 5.04 -4.21
CA ILE A 169 14.61 4.56 -2.91
C ILE A 169 13.42 5.40 -2.44
N GLU A 170 13.51 6.72 -2.53
CA GLU A 170 12.42 7.63 -2.15
C GLU A 170 11.14 7.37 -2.97
N LEU A 171 11.27 7.13 -4.28
CA LEU A 171 10.14 6.78 -5.13
C LEU A 171 9.52 5.42 -4.75
N GLN A 172 10.36 4.43 -4.41
CA GLN A 172 9.90 3.11 -3.99
C GLN A 172 9.17 3.15 -2.63
N ASP A 173 9.67 3.95 -1.68
CA ASP A 173 9.02 4.14 -0.39
C ASP A 173 7.66 4.83 -0.54
N ALA A 174 7.57 5.87 -1.39
CA ALA A 174 6.31 6.54 -1.69
C ALA A 174 5.26 5.58 -2.32
N GLU A 175 5.68 4.72 -3.26
CA GLU A 175 4.79 3.72 -3.86
C GLU A 175 4.32 2.67 -2.83
N ALA A 176 5.18 2.27 -1.89
CA ALA A 176 4.83 1.34 -0.83
C ALA A 176 3.79 1.93 0.16
N ASP A 177 3.91 3.23 0.46
CA ASP A 177 2.96 3.95 1.31
C ASP A 177 1.58 4.06 0.64
N ASP A 178 1.53 4.39 -0.66
CA ASP A 178 0.28 4.41 -1.44
C ASP A 178 -0.41 3.04 -1.49
N LEU A 179 0.36 1.96 -1.65
CA LEU A 179 -0.16 0.60 -1.63
C LEU A 179 -0.72 0.19 -0.25
N THR A 180 -0.15 0.73 0.83
CA THR A 180 -0.62 0.48 2.18
C THR A 180 -1.89 1.28 2.48
N GLY A 181 -1.93 2.55 2.10
CA GLY A 181 -3.12 3.40 2.20
C GLY A 181 -4.32 2.83 1.42
N SER A 182 -4.11 2.33 0.20
CA SER A 182 -5.18 1.74 -0.61
C SER A 182 -5.77 0.44 -0.01
N LYS A 183 -4.94 -0.40 0.63
CA LYS A 183 -5.39 -1.61 1.35
C LYS A 183 -6.27 -1.29 2.55
N ASP A 184 -5.97 -0.21 3.26
CA ASP A 184 -6.76 0.19 4.43
C ASP A 184 -8.11 0.82 4.03
N ILE A 185 -8.16 1.57 2.93
CA ILE A 185 -9.41 2.05 2.33
C ILE A 185 -10.32 0.87 1.94
N THR A 186 -9.75 -0.20 1.37
CA THR A 186 -10.54 -1.39 0.99
C THR A 186 -11.07 -2.17 2.18
N LYS A 187 -10.29 -2.29 3.27
CA LYS A 187 -10.74 -2.93 4.52
C LYS A 187 -11.87 -2.14 5.18
N ASP A 188 -11.77 -0.82 5.22
CA ASP A 188 -12.78 0.03 5.86
C ASP A 188 -14.11 0.02 5.08
N SER A 189 -14.06 0.06 3.75
CA SER A 189 -15.24 -0.09 2.88
C SER A 189 -15.96 -1.44 3.11
N ARG A 190 -15.21 -2.55 3.18
CA ARG A 190 -15.76 -3.89 3.48
C ARG A 190 -16.41 -3.95 4.87
N ARG A 191 -15.87 -3.24 5.86
CA ARG A 191 -16.43 -3.18 7.21
C ARG A 191 -17.76 -2.43 7.22
N ARG A 192 -17.82 -1.26 6.57
CA ARG A 192 -19.06 -0.46 6.43
C ARG A 192 -20.18 -1.23 5.75
N GLN A 193 -19.90 -1.93 4.64
CA GLN A 193 -20.89 -2.77 3.95
C GLN A 193 -21.45 -3.90 4.82
N ARG A 194 -20.61 -4.53 5.66
CA ARG A 194 -21.06 -5.58 6.59
C ARG A 194 -21.95 -5.01 7.70
N GLU A 195 -21.62 -3.84 8.22
CA GLU A 195 -22.43 -3.14 9.23
C GLU A 195 -23.79 -2.72 8.67
N GLU A 196 -23.83 -2.18 7.45
CA GLU A 196 -25.07 -1.81 6.76
C GLU A 196 -25.96 -3.04 6.48
N LYS A 197 -25.39 -4.15 6.00
CA LYS A 197 -26.13 -5.41 5.80
C LYS A 197 -26.73 -5.95 7.09
N ARG A 198 -26.00 -5.85 8.21
CA ARG A 198 -26.51 -6.24 9.54
C ARG A 198 -27.64 -5.30 9.98
N ARG A 199 -27.52 -3.99 9.73
CA ARG A 199 -28.55 -2.99 10.04
C ARG A 199 -29.84 -3.25 9.27
N LEU A 200 -29.76 -3.47 7.95
CA LEU A 200 -30.92 -3.80 7.10
C LEU A 200 -31.61 -5.09 7.56
N LYS A 201 -30.85 -6.15 7.88
CA LYS A 201 -31.43 -7.40 8.37
C LYS A 201 -32.16 -7.24 9.71
N ARG A 202 -31.69 -6.36 10.60
CA ARG A 202 -32.38 -6.05 11.86
C ARG A 202 -33.69 -5.30 11.60
N LEU A 203 -33.67 -4.33 10.68
CA LEU A 203 -34.85 -3.57 10.31
C LEU A 203 -35.93 -4.46 9.69
N GLU A 204 -35.53 -5.36 8.77
CA GLU A 204 -36.43 -6.31 8.13
C GLU A 204 -37.07 -7.28 9.14
N ARG A 205 -36.28 -7.80 10.09
CA ARG A 205 -36.81 -8.63 11.19
C ARG A 205 -37.84 -7.89 12.04
N LYS A 206 -37.61 -6.60 12.30
CA LYS A 206 -38.55 -5.77 13.05
C LYS A 206 -39.85 -5.60 12.27
N ARG A 207 -39.76 -5.29 10.97
CA ARG A 207 -40.93 -5.19 10.07
C ARG A 207 -41.73 -6.49 10.02
N GLN A 208 -41.06 -7.63 9.84
CA GLN A 208 -41.73 -8.94 9.83
C GLN A 208 -42.41 -9.29 11.16
N HIS A 209 -41.82 -8.87 12.29
CA HIS A 209 -42.46 -9.04 13.58
C HIS A 209 -43.73 -8.18 13.69
N GLU A 210 -43.65 -6.91 13.30
CA GLU A 210 -44.78 -5.99 13.26
C GLU A 210 -45.90 -6.53 12.34
N GLU A 211 -45.57 -6.98 11.13
CA GLU A 211 -46.50 -7.61 10.18
C GLU A 211 -47.19 -8.85 10.78
N LYS A 212 -46.45 -9.74 11.45
CA LYS A 212 -47.04 -10.92 12.11
C LYS A 212 -47.99 -10.53 13.23
N THR A 213 -47.64 -9.52 14.03
CA THR A 213 -48.53 -9.04 15.10
C THR A 213 -49.79 -8.41 14.53
N LEU A 214 -49.68 -7.68 13.42
CA LEU A 214 -50.82 -7.09 12.73
C LEU A 214 -51.71 -8.17 12.12
N ALA A 215 -51.14 -9.15 11.44
CA ALA A 215 -51.87 -10.28 10.88
C ALA A 215 -52.62 -11.08 11.95
N MET A 216 -52.00 -11.29 13.12
CA MET A 216 -52.67 -11.95 14.26
C MET A 216 -53.87 -11.13 14.76
N LYS A 217 -53.76 -9.79 14.83
CA LYS A 217 -54.88 -8.91 15.20
C LYS A 217 -56.02 -8.98 14.18
N ILE A 218 -55.69 -8.93 12.89
CA ILE A 218 -56.67 -9.05 11.79
C ILE A 218 -57.42 -10.38 11.90
N ALA A 219 -56.71 -11.50 12.05
CA ALA A 219 -57.34 -12.82 12.16
C ALA A 219 -58.28 -12.94 13.38
N LEU A 220 -57.95 -12.30 14.50
CA LEU A 220 -58.83 -12.24 15.67
C LEU A 220 -60.08 -11.40 15.41
N GLU A 221 -59.95 -10.28 14.71
CA GLU A 221 -61.09 -9.45 14.31
C GLU A 221 -61.98 -10.17 13.30
N GLU A 222 -61.42 -10.81 12.28
CA GLU A 222 -62.15 -11.65 11.32
C GLU A 222 -62.91 -12.77 12.02
N ARG A 223 -62.30 -13.45 12.99
CA ARG A 223 -62.98 -14.49 13.78
C ARG A 223 -64.15 -13.92 14.58
N LYS A 224 -64.00 -12.74 15.18
CA LYS A 224 -65.10 -12.06 15.89
C LYS A 224 -66.24 -11.70 14.93
N MET A 225 -65.90 -11.15 13.76
CA MET A 225 -66.85 -10.82 12.70
C MET A 225 -67.61 -12.07 12.22
N LEU A 226 -66.92 -13.19 12.00
CA LEU A 226 -67.53 -14.46 11.62
C LEU A 226 -68.51 -15.00 12.68
N ILE A 227 -68.14 -14.91 13.96
CA ILE A 227 -69.03 -15.33 15.06
C ILE A 227 -70.27 -14.43 15.10
N ALA A 228 -70.11 -13.12 14.94
CA ALA A 228 -71.24 -12.19 14.88
C ALA A 228 -72.16 -12.48 13.70
N HIS A 229 -71.60 -12.78 12.52
CA HIS A 229 -72.37 -13.17 11.34
C HIS A 229 -73.20 -14.44 11.58
N ARG A 230 -72.58 -15.51 12.09
CA ARG A 230 -73.28 -16.76 12.42
C ARG A 230 -74.39 -16.56 13.46
N LYS A 231 -74.15 -15.71 14.47
CA LYS A 231 -75.18 -15.36 15.46
C LYS A 231 -76.35 -14.64 14.80
N LEU A 232 -76.07 -13.68 13.92
CA LEU A 232 -77.11 -12.95 13.20
C LEU A 232 -77.93 -13.89 12.29
N GLU A 233 -77.28 -14.80 11.57
CA GLU A 233 -77.95 -15.83 10.78
C GLU A 233 -78.83 -16.75 11.64
N SER A 234 -78.32 -17.18 12.81
CA SER A 234 -79.10 -18.02 13.73
C SER A 234 -80.35 -17.29 14.26
N MET A 235 -80.25 -15.98 14.53
CA MET A 235 -81.41 -15.17 14.92
C MET A 235 -82.44 -15.07 13.79
N ARG A 236 -82.01 -14.80 12.55
CA ARG A 236 -82.90 -14.74 11.38
C ARG A 236 -83.63 -16.07 11.16
N LEU A 237 -82.93 -17.19 11.32
CA LEU A 237 -83.50 -18.52 11.15
C LEU A 237 -84.52 -18.86 12.25
N LEU A 238 -84.25 -18.47 13.49
CA LEU A 238 -85.20 -18.56 14.61
C LEU A 238 -86.42 -17.67 14.40
N GLU A 239 -86.24 -16.44 13.92
CA GLU A 239 -87.33 -15.50 13.64
C GLU A 239 -88.28 -16.04 12.55
N GLU A 240 -87.72 -16.60 11.48
CA GLU A 240 -88.48 -17.26 10.42
C GLU A 240 -89.26 -18.49 10.94
N LEU A 241 -88.64 -19.30 11.81
CA LEU A 241 -89.31 -20.42 12.48
C LEU A 241 -90.48 -19.94 13.35
N PHE A 242 -90.28 -18.89 14.16
CA PHE A 242 -91.35 -18.32 14.98
C PHE A 242 -92.49 -17.76 14.13
N ASN A 243 -92.19 -17.14 12.99
CA ASN A 243 -93.20 -16.65 12.07
C ASN A 243 -94.04 -17.80 11.47
N ARG A 244 -93.41 -18.92 11.10
CA ARG A 244 -94.14 -20.11 10.62
C ARG A 244 -95.02 -20.73 11.70
N VAL A 245 -94.52 -20.82 12.94
CA VAL A 245 -95.31 -21.30 14.08
C VAL A 245 -96.51 -20.38 14.33
N LYS A 246 -96.34 -19.06 14.25
CA LYS A 246 -97.46 -18.11 14.38
C LYS A 246 -98.51 -18.31 13.27
N VAL A 247 -98.08 -18.52 12.02
CA VAL A 247 -99.00 -18.81 10.91
C VAL A 247 -99.76 -20.11 11.13
N GLN A 248 -99.09 -21.16 11.61
CA GLN A 248 -99.74 -22.44 11.95
C GLN A 248 -100.79 -22.28 13.05
N ILE A 249 -100.45 -21.58 14.14
CA ILE A 249 -101.40 -21.30 15.23
C ILE A 249 -102.61 -20.52 14.71
N ALA A 250 -102.39 -19.48 13.89
CA ALA A 250 -103.47 -18.72 13.28
C ALA A 250 -104.35 -19.58 12.35
N GLN A 251 -103.76 -20.50 11.59
CA GLN A 251 -104.49 -21.43 10.73
C GLN A 251 -105.30 -22.45 11.56
N GLU A 252 -104.75 -22.96 12.67
CA GLU A 252 -105.46 -23.83 13.59
C GLU A 252 -106.67 -23.14 14.23
N GLU A 253 -106.52 -21.87 14.62
CA GLU A 253 -107.63 -21.04 15.12
C GLU A 253 -108.70 -20.81 14.04
N LEU A 254 -108.30 -20.53 12.80
CA LEU A 254 -109.21 -20.34 11.68
C LEU A 254 -109.97 -21.63 11.35
N ASN A 255 -109.28 -22.77 11.30
CA ASN A 255 -109.88 -24.10 11.11
C ASN A 255 -110.81 -24.47 12.28
N LYS A 256 -110.54 -23.99 13.49
CA LYS A 256 -111.44 -24.16 14.64
C LYS A 256 -112.71 -23.34 14.46
N LYS A 257 -112.59 -22.07 14.05
CA LYS A 257 -113.74 -21.22 13.73
C LYS A 257 -114.56 -21.76 12.56
N GLU A 258 -113.92 -22.27 11.50
CA GLU A 258 -114.63 -22.92 10.38
C GLU A 258 -115.39 -24.17 10.83
N ARG A 259 -114.81 -24.97 11.74
CA ARG A 259 -115.51 -26.11 12.34
C ARG A 259 -116.71 -25.68 13.18
N GLU A 260 -116.58 -24.63 13.99
CA GLU A 260 -117.69 -24.05 14.76
C GLU A 260 -118.80 -23.53 13.84
N LEU A 261 -118.45 -22.84 12.75
CA LEU A 261 -119.39 -22.34 11.74
C LEU A 261 -120.05 -23.48 10.93
N HIS A 262 -119.31 -24.57 10.67
CA HIS A 262 -119.85 -25.76 10.03
C HIS A 262 -120.83 -26.50 10.96
N GLU A 263 -120.50 -26.65 12.25
CA GLU A 263 -121.42 -27.19 13.25
C GLU A 263 -122.69 -26.33 13.40
N GLU A 264 -122.57 -25.00 13.36
CA GLU A 264 -123.73 -24.10 13.37
C GLU A 264 -124.59 -24.25 12.10
N ARG A 265 -123.96 -24.41 10.92
CA ARG A 265 -124.66 -24.69 9.66
C ARG A 265 -125.39 -26.03 9.68
N LEU A 266 -124.80 -27.07 10.28
CA LEU A 266 -125.47 -28.36 10.49
C LEU A 266 -126.64 -28.27 11.50
N ARG A 267 -126.57 -27.39 12.51
CA ARG A 267 -127.72 -27.17 13.42
C ARG A 267 -128.89 -26.42 12.78
N GLY A 268 -128.66 -25.71 11.67
CA GLY A 268 -129.69 -24.99 10.91
C GLY A 268 -130.40 -25.83 9.84
N MET A 269 -129.86 -26.98 9.46
CA MET A 269 -130.41 -27.88 8.45
C MET A 269 -130.61 -29.24 9.11
N ASP A 270 -131.71 -29.46 9.84
CA ASP A 270 -132.31 -30.79 10.13
C ASP A 270 -133.65 -30.67 10.92
N ILE A 271 -134.53 -29.75 10.49
CA ILE A 271 -135.98 -30.02 10.45
C ILE A 271 -136.22 -30.46 9.01
N GLU A 272 -136.77 -31.65 8.80
CA GLU A 272 -137.00 -32.35 7.51
C GLU A 272 -135.83 -33.20 6.98
N THR A 273 -135.71 -34.45 7.43
CA THR A 273 -136.29 -35.62 6.74
C THR A 273 -135.87 -36.92 7.43
N THR A 274 -136.81 -37.85 7.44
CA THR A 274 -136.72 -39.19 8.02
C THR A 274 -136.10 -40.19 7.04
N ASN A 275 -135.50 -41.24 7.61
CA ASN A 275 -135.21 -42.55 7.03
C ASN A 275 -134.08 -42.65 5.99
N THR A 276 -132.98 -43.31 6.36
CA THR A 276 -132.59 -44.62 5.80
C THR A 276 -131.52 -45.27 6.68
N SER A 277 -131.86 -46.47 7.15
CA SER A 277 -131.03 -47.47 7.82
C SER A 277 -130.25 -48.32 6.82
N ASN A 278 -128.98 -48.62 7.09
CA ASN A 278 -128.44 -49.99 7.28
C ASN A 278 -126.93 -50.09 7.01
N SER A 279 -126.26 -50.80 7.94
CA SER A 279 -125.14 -51.77 7.80
C SER A 279 -123.91 -51.36 6.96
N THR A 280 -122.66 -51.70 7.30
CA THR A 280 -122.16 -53.01 7.75
C THR A 280 -120.70 -52.84 8.19
N SER A 281 -120.24 -53.84 8.93
CA SER A 281 -118.94 -54.08 9.55
C SER A 281 -117.70 -54.18 8.63
N PHE A 282 -116.54 -54.20 9.32
CA PHE A 282 -115.33 -55.03 9.08
C PHE A 282 -114.04 -54.28 8.67
N MET A 283 -113.18 -54.00 9.68
CA MET A 283 -111.80 -54.54 9.92
C MET A 283 -110.79 -54.66 8.74
N PRO A 284 -109.45 -54.81 8.94
CA PRO A 284 -108.63 -54.81 10.17
C PRO A 284 -107.18 -54.23 10.03
N SER A 285 -106.40 -54.31 11.14
CA SER A 285 -104.99 -54.78 11.26
C SER A 285 -103.83 -54.19 10.45
N GLN A 286 -102.55 -54.22 10.83
CA GLN A 286 -101.74 -54.43 12.04
C GLN A 286 -100.26 -54.48 11.52
N LEU A 287 -99.30 -54.38 12.45
CA LEU A 287 -97.95 -54.99 12.40
C LEU A 287 -96.75 -54.18 11.83
N LEU A 288 -95.80 -53.96 12.75
CA LEU A 288 -94.34 -53.94 12.54
C LEU A 288 -93.85 -55.24 11.88
N PRO A 289 -92.67 -55.19 11.22
CA PRO A 289 -91.57 -56.03 11.71
C PRO A 289 -90.17 -55.40 11.58
N GLN A 290 -89.25 -55.90 12.41
CA GLN A 290 -87.80 -55.80 12.18
C GLN A 290 -87.34 -56.90 11.20
N THR A 291 -86.26 -56.65 10.44
CA THR A 291 -85.04 -57.50 10.35
C THR A 291 -84.16 -57.16 9.13
N THR A 292 -82.87 -57.46 9.31
CA THR A 292 -81.82 -57.80 8.32
C THR A 292 -80.97 -56.71 7.66
N THR A 293 -79.67 -56.97 7.79
CA THR A 293 -78.49 -56.41 7.12
C THR A 293 -78.50 -56.63 5.61
N LYS A 294 -78.15 -55.59 4.84
CA LYS A 294 -77.50 -55.70 3.53
C LYS A 294 -76.51 -54.55 3.35
N GLU A 295 -75.23 -54.91 3.22
CA GLU A 295 -74.21 -54.07 2.57
C GLU A 295 -74.62 -53.81 1.10
N TYR A 296 -74.48 -52.57 0.67
CA TYR A 296 -74.40 -52.19 -0.74
C TYR A 296 -73.29 -51.12 -0.88
N LYS A 297 -72.46 -51.29 -1.93
CA LYS A 297 -71.34 -50.43 -2.34
C LYS A 297 -71.82 -49.12 -2.99
N PRO A 298 -70.92 -48.13 -3.20
CA PRO A 298 -71.22 -46.70 -3.05
C PRO A 298 -71.85 -46.05 -4.29
N LEU A 299 -72.63 -44.99 -4.06
CA LEU A 299 -72.97 -44.03 -5.10
C LEU A 299 -71.78 -43.08 -5.32
N ASN A 300 -71.21 -43.21 -6.51
CA ASN A 300 -70.37 -42.25 -7.21
C ASN A 300 -71.03 -40.86 -7.23
N THR A 301 -70.35 -39.86 -6.68
CA THR A 301 -70.66 -38.45 -6.93
C THR A 301 -69.40 -37.69 -7.37
N ASN A 302 -69.40 -37.41 -8.68
CA ASN A 302 -68.82 -36.25 -9.37
C ASN A 302 -67.32 -35.98 -9.25
N ASN A 303 -66.54 -36.77 -10.00
CA ASN A 303 -65.20 -36.37 -10.48
C ASN A 303 -65.22 -35.09 -11.35
N ASN A 304 -66.37 -34.68 -11.88
CA ASN A 304 -66.45 -33.52 -12.78
C ASN A 304 -66.31 -32.15 -12.07
N ASN A 305 -66.56 -32.06 -10.76
CA ASN A 305 -66.45 -30.79 -10.04
C ASN A 305 -65.01 -30.48 -9.60
N LYS A 306 -64.16 -31.49 -9.47
CA LYS A 306 -62.78 -31.32 -9.03
C LYS A 306 -61.91 -30.75 -10.16
N GLU A 307 -62.11 -31.24 -11.39
CA GLU A 307 -61.43 -30.73 -12.59
C GLU A 307 -61.85 -29.29 -12.94
N ILE A 308 -63.12 -28.91 -12.71
CA ILE A 308 -63.60 -27.54 -12.96
C ILE A 308 -62.99 -26.55 -11.95
N ILE A 309 -62.93 -26.91 -10.67
CA ILE A 309 -62.32 -26.06 -9.63
C ILE A 309 -60.81 -25.95 -9.83
N GLU A 310 -60.16 -27.04 -10.24
CA GLU A 310 -58.71 -27.08 -10.50
C GLU A 310 -58.34 -26.30 -11.79
N ALA A 311 -59.21 -26.30 -12.81
CA ALA A 311 -59.08 -25.46 -14.00
C ALA A 311 -59.28 -23.96 -13.68
N GLN A 312 -60.28 -23.59 -12.87
CA GLN A 312 -60.51 -22.21 -12.45
C GLN A 312 -59.36 -21.68 -11.56
N LEU A 313 -58.79 -22.52 -10.70
CA LEU A 313 -57.59 -22.18 -9.91
C LEU A 313 -56.33 -22.00 -10.78
N ASN A 314 -56.22 -22.76 -11.88
CA ASN A 314 -55.11 -22.61 -12.82
C ASN A 314 -55.23 -21.38 -13.73
N GLU A 315 -56.44 -20.95 -14.09
CA GLU A 315 -56.65 -19.67 -14.78
C GLU A 315 -56.32 -18.47 -13.87
N LEU A 316 -56.77 -18.49 -12.61
CA LEU A 316 -56.40 -17.45 -11.64
C LEU A 316 -54.90 -17.41 -11.35
N ARG A 317 -54.20 -18.55 -11.38
CA ARG A 317 -52.72 -18.59 -11.28
C ARG A 317 -52.03 -18.01 -12.51
N LYS A 318 -52.57 -18.20 -13.72
CA LYS A 318 -52.03 -17.60 -14.95
C LYS A 318 -52.20 -16.08 -14.96
N GLU A 319 -53.33 -15.56 -14.51
CA GLU A 319 -53.54 -14.11 -14.36
C GLU A 319 -52.63 -13.48 -13.30
N PHE A 320 -52.27 -14.23 -12.25
CA PHE A 320 -51.31 -13.76 -11.23
C PHE A 320 -49.86 -13.75 -11.75
N TYR A 321 -49.48 -14.73 -12.58
CA TYR A 321 -48.13 -14.80 -13.18
C TYR A 321 -47.89 -13.81 -14.32
N GLN A 322 -48.95 -13.25 -14.92
CA GLN A 322 -48.84 -12.20 -15.94
C GLN A 322 -48.55 -10.81 -15.35
N LYS A 323 -48.60 -10.64 -14.02
CA LYS A 323 -48.22 -9.39 -13.33
C LYS A 323 -46.75 -9.35 -12.86
N ASP A 324 -46.03 -10.46 -12.91
CA ASP A 324 -44.60 -10.48 -12.53
C ASP A 324 -43.66 -10.19 -13.71
N GLU A 325 -44.12 -10.30 -14.97
CA GLU A 325 -43.37 -9.79 -16.14
C GLU A 325 -43.16 -8.26 -16.09
N THR A 326 -44.03 -7.53 -15.40
CA THR A 326 -43.89 -6.07 -15.23
C THR A 326 -42.77 -5.64 -14.30
N ILE A 327 -42.30 -6.47 -13.36
CA ILE A 327 -41.22 -6.08 -12.44
C ILE A 327 -39.85 -6.18 -13.15
N ASP A 328 -39.64 -7.23 -13.93
CA ASP A 328 -38.41 -7.39 -14.72
C ASP A 328 -38.30 -6.35 -15.85
N ASP A 329 -39.43 -5.93 -16.45
CA ASP A 329 -39.46 -4.83 -17.42
C ASP A 329 -39.23 -3.45 -16.81
N ILE A 330 -39.64 -3.21 -15.55
CA ILE A 330 -39.33 -1.98 -14.80
C ILE A 330 -37.84 -1.94 -14.41
N LEU A 331 -37.21 -3.09 -14.14
CA LEU A 331 -35.78 -3.18 -13.85
C LEU A 331 -34.91 -3.02 -15.11
N ARG A 332 -35.33 -3.57 -16.26
CA ARG A 332 -34.62 -3.38 -17.56
C ARG A 332 -34.66 -1.94 -18.08
N LYS A 333 -35.76 -1.19 -17.84
CA LYS A 333 -35.85 0.23 -18.22
C LYS A 333 -35.02 1.15 -17.33
N ARG A 334 -34.64 0.72 -16.12
CA ARG A 334 -33.77 1.50 -15.21
C ARG A 334 -32.29 1.33 -15.53
N THR A 335 -31.86 0.18 -16.03
CA THR A 335 -30.47 -0.04 -16.47
C THR A 335 -30.12 0.70 -17.76
N THR A 336 -31.09 0.95 -18.66
CA THR A 336 -30.84 1.71 -19.90
C THR A 336 -30.73 3.23 -19.71
N ILE A 337 -31.12 3.77 -18.55
CA ILE A 337 -31.02 5.21 -18.24
C ILE A 337 -29.65 5.58 -17.65
N ILE A 338 -28.89 4.61 -17.13
CA ILE A 338 -27.59 4.86 -16.49
C ILE A 338 -26.44 4.85 -17.52
N ASP A 339 -26.55 4.08 -18.61
CA ASP A 339 -25.53 4.00 -19.66
C ASP A 339 -25.59 5.11 -20.73
N ARG A 340 -26.52 6.07 -20.61
CA ARG A 340 -26.59 7.28 -21.47
C ARG A 340 -26.08 8.56 -20.80
N LYS A 341 -25.44 8.46 -19.63
CA LYS A 341 -24.84 9.61 -18.91
C LYS A 341 -23.32 9.52 -18.73
N VAL A 342 -22.66 8.60 -19.44
CA VAL A 342 -21.20 8.53 -19.52
C VAL A 342 -20.80 8.41 -21.00
N PHE A 343 -21.02 9.51 -21.73
CA PHE A 343 -20.29 9.88 -22.93
C PHE A 343 -20.31 11.41 -23.04
#